data_AF-A0A6I7WHG6-F1
#
_entry.id   AF-A0A6I7WHG6-F1
#
_cell.length_a   1.000
_cell.length_b   1.000
_cell.length_c   1.000
_cell.angle_alpha   90.00
_cell.angle_beta   90.00
_cell.angle_gamma   90.00
#
_symmetry.space_group_name_H-M   'P 1'
#
loop_
_entity.id
_entity.type
_entity.pdbx_description
1 polymer ?
#
loop_
_entity_poly.entity_id
_entity_poly.type
_entity_poly.pdbx_seq_one_letter_code
_entity_poly.pdbx_strand_id
1 'polypeptide(L)'
;MQEKEVGLGAEIHISPRKKNAMTAYCEKAEKYINPTLAIDFALSQHALPLINGHGQDFRKRLEGLESWAKSNNLVRTANLLQDILKAGEMYVDSYSFF
;
A
#
# COMPACT_ATOMS: atom_id res chain seq x y z
N MET A 1 12.02 -16.53 7.25
CA MET A 1 10.60 -16.97 7.23
C MET A 1 9.77 -15.74 7.47
N GLN A 2 8.86 -15.35 6.56
CA GLN A 2 7.88 -14.32 6.88
C GLN A 2 6.83 -14.97 7.78
N GLU A 3 6.68 -14.46 9.00
CA GLU A 3 5.58 -14.86 9.86
C GLU A 3 4.27 -14.50 9.15
N LYS A 4 3.40 -15.49 8.93
CA LYS A 4 2.04 -15.21 8.49
C LYS A 4 1.34 -14.49 9.63
N GLU A 5 1.00 -13.23 9.44
CA GLU A 5 0.11 -12.51 10.35
C GLU A 5 -1.28 -13.13 10.26
N VAL A 6 -1.54 -14.09 11.14
CA VAL A 6 -2.82 -14.80 11.24
C VAL A 6 -3.91 -13.76 11.55
N GLY A 7 -4.94 -13.69 10.71
CA GLY A 7 -6.11 -12.81 10.92
C GLY A 7 -6.12 -11.50 10.12
N LEU A 8 -5.23 -11.32 9.14
CA LEU A 8 -5.21 -10.14 8.24
C LEU A 8 -5.64 -10.47 6.79
N GLY A 9 -6.27 -11.61 6.57
CA GLY A 9 -6.75 -12.03 5.26
C GLY A 9 -5.61 -12.21 4.25
N ALA A 10 -5.95 -12.12 2.96
CA ALA A 10 -5.01 -12.32 1.86
C ALA A 10 -3.79 -11.38 1.95
N GLU A 11 -2.62 -11.87 1.57
CA GLU A 11 -1.40 -11.05 1.49
C GLU A 11 -1.34 -10.30 0.17
N ILE A 12 -0.78 -9.08 0.19
CA ILE A 12 -0.48 -8.32 -1.03
C ILE A 12 0.92 -8.72 -1.48
N HIS A 13 1.00 -9.56 -2.52
CA HIS A 13 2.29 -10.06 -2.99
C HIS A 13 3.02 -9.04 -3.87
N ILE A 14 4.19 -8.56 -3.41
CA ILE A 14 5.08 -7.70 -4.19
C ILE A 14 6.25 -8.52 -4.73
N SER A 15 6.30 -8.69 -6.05
CA SER A 15 7.35 -9.44 -6.72
C SER A 15 8.73 -8.76 -6.61
N PRO A 16 9.85 -9.51 -6.72
CA PRO A 16 11.19 -8.92 -6.73
C PRO A 16 11.36 -7.83 -7.79
N ARG A 17 10.75 -7.99 -8.98
CA ARG A 17 10.79 -6.99 -10.05
C ARG A 17 10.19 -5.65 -9.61
N LYS A 18 9.05 -5.69 -8.91
CA LYS A 18 8.37 -4.49 -8.39
C LYS A 18 9.16 -3.84 -7.25
N LYS A 19 9.78 -4.65 -6.38
CA LYS A 19 10.70 -4.14 -5.34
C LYS A 19 11.88 -3.39 -5.96
N ASN A 20 12.54 -4.00 -6.94
CA ASN A 20 13.66 -3.35 -7.65
C ASN A 20 13.26 -2.05 -8.35
N ALA A 21 12.05 -2.01 -8.95
CA ALA A 21 11.53 -0.79 -9.57
C ALA A 21 11.30 0.33 -8.53
N MET A 22 10.73 0.02 -7.37
CA MET A 22 10.57 0.99 -6.27
C MET A 22 11.92 1.48 -5.75
N THR A 23 12.87 0.58 -5.51
CA THR A 23 14.22 0.95 -5.05
C THR A 23 14.92 1.86 -6.06
N ALA A 24 14.93 1.49 -7.34
CA ALA A 24 15.54 2.29 -8.40
C ALA A 24 14.85 3.66 -8.58
N TYR A 25 13.54 3.74 -8.31
CA TYR A 25 12.84 5.02 -8.28
C TYR A 25 13.33 5.88 -7.12
N CYS A 26 13.34 5.36 -5.88
CA CYS A 26 13.77 6.11 -4.70
C CYS A 26 15.21 6.61 -4.85
N GLU A 27 16.15 5.76 -5.27
CA GLU A 27 17.56 6.11 -5.48
C GLU A 27 17.77 7.29 -6.45
N LYS A 28 16.89 7.42 -7.45
CA LYS A 28 16.95 8.53 -8.41
C LYS A 28 16.18 9.75 -7.90
N ALA A 29 15.00 9.55 -7.35
CA ALA A 29 14.10 10.61 -6.93
C ALA A 29 14.65 11.38 -5.72
N GLU A 30 15.31 10.71 -4.79
CA GLU A 30 15.93 11.31 -3.59
C GLU A 30 16.97 12.40 -3.90
N LYS A 31 17.49 12.44 -5.13
CA LYS A 31 18.39 13.51 -5.61
C LYS A 31 17.68 14.82 -5.88
N TYR A 32 16.35 14.80 -6.02
CA TYR A 32 15.52 15.93 -6.44
C TYR A 32 14.40 16.25 -5.44
N ILE A 33 13.95 15.26 -4.66
CA ILE A 33 12.87 15.38 -3.69
C ILE A 33 13.26 14.73 -2.36
N ASN A 34 12.51 15.04 -1.30
CA ASN A 34 12.77 14.43 0.00
C ASN A 34 12.53 12.90 -0.05
N PRO A 35 13.30 12.10 0.73
CA PRO A 35 13.18 10.63 0.72
C PRO A 35 11.81 10.09 1.05
N THR A 36 11.13 10.68 2.03
CA THR A 36 9.76 10.29 2.41
C THR A 36 8.79 10.43 1.24
N LEU A 37 8.87 11.52 0.49
CA LEU A 37 8.05 11.78 -0.69
C LEU A 37 8.40 10.83 -1.83
N ALA A 38 9.69 10.51 -2.02
CA ALA A 38 10.10 9.49 -2.99
C ALA A 38 9.49 8.12 -2.67
N ILE A 39 9.54 7.69 -1.41
CA ILE A 39 8.92 6.45 -0.95
C ILE A 39 7.40 6.49 -1.15
N ASP A 40 6.76 7.61 -0.81
CA ASP A 40 5.32 7.81 -0.96
C ASP A 40 4.87 7.64 -2.42
N PHE A 41 5.61 8.23 -3.37
CA PHE A 41 5.38 8.03 -4.80
C PHE A 41 5.63 6.58 -5.23
N ALA A 42 6.73 5.96 -4.80
CA ALA A 42 7.08 4.59 -5.19
C ALA A 42 6.01 3.58 -4.78
N LEU A 43 5.52 3.66 -3.54
CA LEU A 43 4.45 2.81 -3.02
C LEU A 43 3.14 3.03 -3.79
N SER A 44 2.78 4.29 -4.02
CA SER A 44 1.57 4.66 -4.74
C SER A 44 1.55 4.14 -6.19
N GLN A 45 2.70 4.11 -6.86
CA GLN A 45 2.80 3.71 -8.26
C GLN A 45 3.00 2.19 -8.46
N HIS A 46 3.57 1.50 -7.48
CA HIS A 46 4.01 0.12 -7.68
C HIS A 46 3.37 -0.90 -6.74
N ALA A 47 3.10 -0.52 -5.48
CA ALA A 47 2.56 -1.42 -4.47
C ALA A 47 1.03 -1.33 -4.39
N LEU A 48 0.47 -0.13 -4.24
CA LEU A 48 -0.99 0.06 -4.11
C LEU A 48 -1.81 -0.52 -5.28
N PRO A 49 -1.36 -0.46 -6.55
CA PRO A 49 -2.09 -1.09 -7.66
C PRO A 49 -2.18 -2.62 -7.59
N LEU A 50 -1.47 -3.27 -6.65
CA LEU A 50 -1.54 -4.70 -6.42
C LEU A 50 -2.61 -5.07 -5.39
N ILE A 51 -3.26 -4.08 -4.76
CA ILE A 51 -4.36 -4.32 -3.82
C ILE A 51 -5.55 -4.87 -4.59
N ASN A 52 -5.86 -6.13 -4.31
CA ASN A 52 -7.05 -6.81 -4.75
C ASN A 52 -7.37 -7.89 -3.72
N GLY A 53 -8.38 -7.66 -2.91
CA GLY A 53 -8.77 -8.58 -1.85
C GLY A 53 -10.14 -8.25 -1.29
N HIS A 54 -10.63 -9.09 -0.38
CA HIS A 54 -11.97 -8.93 0.16
C HIS A 54 -12.09 -9.37 1.61
N GLY A 55 -13.15 -8.90 2.26
CA GLY A 55 -13.57 -9.30 3.60
C GLY A 55 -12.89 -8.53 4.73
N GLN A 56 -13.44 -8.73 5.93
CA GLN A 56 -13.12 -7.96 7.14
C GLN A 56 -11.65 -8.07 7.58
N ASP A 57 -11.01 -9.21 7.40
CA ASP A 57 -9.60 -9.33 7.79
C ASP A 57 -8.66 -8.62 6.81
N PHE A 58 -9.00 -8.60 5.52
CA PHE A 58 -8.25 -7.82 4.53
C PHE A 58 -8.47 -6.32 4.74
N ARG A 59 -9.68 -5.91 5.14
CA ARG A 59 -9.95 -4.54 5.60
C ARG A 59 -9.00 -4.12 6.72
N LYS A 60 -8.87 -4.93 7.79
CA LYS A 60 -7.95 -4.65 8.91
C LYS A 60 -6.50 -4.49 8.44
N ARG A 61 -6.06 -5.29 7.46
CA ARG A 61 -4.74 -5.13 6.84
C ARG A 61 -4.58 -3.75 6.23
N LEU A 62 -5.56 -3.29 5.47
CA LEU A 62 -5.52 -1.98 4.81
C LEU A 62 -5.61 -0.82 5.83
N GLU A 63 -6.41 -0.94 6.88
CA GLU A 63 -6.48 0.03 7.97
C GLU A 63 -5.15 0.15 8.73
N GLY A 64 -4.49 -0.98 8.99
CA GLY A 64 -3.14 -1.01 9.56
C GLY A 64 -2.10 -0.37 8.65
N LEU A 65 -2.17 -0.65 7.34
CA LEU A 65 -1.30 -0.04 6.35
C LEU A 65 -1.52 1.48 6.21
N GLU A 66 -2.78 1.93 6.28
CA GLU A 66 -3.16 3.35 6.24
C GLU A 66 -2.64 4.10 7.48
N SER A 67 -2.80 3.50 8.66
CA SER A 67 -2.27 4.03 9.93
C SER A 67 -0.74 4.11 9.91
N TRP A 68 -0.07 3.09 9.37
CA TRP A 68 1.38 3.09 9.20
C TRP A 68 1.82 4.16 8.22
N ALA A 69 1.12 4.34 7.09
CA ALA A 69 1.42 5.36 6.10
C ALA A 69 1.31 6.78 6.69
N LYS A 70 0.24 7.06 7.45
CA LYS A 70 0.08 8.34 8.16
C LYS A 70 1.21 8.61 9.15
N SER A 71 1.57 7.61 9.95
CA SER A 71 2.62 7.72 10.96
C SER A 71 4.01 7.99 10.36
N ASN A 72 4.20 7.66 9.07
CA ASN A 72 5.44 7.88 8.33
C ASN A 72 5.38 9.06 7.36
N ASN A 73 4.36 9.92 7.45
CA ASN A 73 4.14 11.08 6.54
C ASN A 73 4.02 10.71 5.05
N LEU A 74 3.51 9.51 4.74
CA LEU A 74 3.23 9.05 3.38
C LEU A 74 1.82 9.47 2.97
N VAL A 75 1.62 10.78 2.79
CA VAL A 75 0.29 11.41 2.64
C VAL A 75 -0.47 10.86 1.44
N ARG A 76 0.19 10.67 0.29
CA ARG A 76 -0.46 10.15 -0.92
C ARG A 76 -0.91 8.71 -0.71
N THR A 77 -0.04 7.88 -0.16
CA THR A 77 -0.31 6.48 0.13
C THR A 77 -1.48 6.33 1.09
N ALA A 78 -1.50 7.13 2.17
CA ALA A 78 -2.60 7.14 3.13
C ALA A 78 -3.95 7.53 2.49
N ASN A 79 -3.97 8.59 1.67
CA ASN A 79 -5.19 9.03 0.99
C ASN A 79 -5.72 7.96 0.02
N LEU A 80 -4.84 7.35 -0.78
CA LEU A 80 -5.23 6.28 -1.70
C LEU A 80 -5.77 5.06 -0.95
N LEU A 81 -5.18 4.68 0.18
CA LEU A 81 -5.71 3.59 1.03
C LEU A 81 -7.08 3.94 1.61
N GLN A 82 -7.28 5.19 2.01
CA GLN A 82 -8.56 5.66 2.49
C GLN A 82 -9.64 5.58 1.39
N ASP A 83 -9.29 5.93 0.15
CA ASP A 83 -10.21 5.84 -0.99
C ASP A 83 -10.56 4.39 -1.31
N ILE A 84 -9.58 3.48 -1.28
CA ILE A 84 -9.79 2.03 -1.44
C ILE A 84 -10.72 1.48 -0.35
N LEU A 85 -10.49 1.85 0.91
CA LEU A 85 -11.31 1.43 2.04
C LEU A 85 -12.76 1.88 1.88
N LYS A 86 -12.97 3.17 1.53
CA LYS A 86 -14.32 3.72 1.29
C LYS A 86 -15.02 3.04 0.12
N ALA A 87 -14.31 2.81 -0.98
CA ALA A 87 -14.87 2.12 -2.13
C ALA A 87 -15.30 0.70 -1.75
N GLY A 88 -14.46 -0.03 -1.01
CA GLY A 88 -14.78 -1.41 -0.64
C GLY A 88 -15.95 -1.56 0.33
N GLU A 89 -16.20 -0.58 1.21
CA GLU A 89 -17.42 -0.54 2.02
C GLU A 89 -18.70 -0.48 1.16
N MET A 90 -18.64 0.19 0.00
CA MET A 90 -19.77 0.25 -0.93
C MET A 90 -19.97 -1.06 -1.71
N TYR A 91 -18.93 -1.87 -1.87
CA TYR A 91 -18.91 -3.08 -2.70
C TYR A 91 -18.68 -4.37 -1.90
N VAL A 92 -19.45 -4.57 -0.82
CA VAL A 92 -19.49 -5.83 -0.05
C VAL A 92 -18.09 -6.25 0.44
N ASP A 93 -17.36 -5.32 1.04
CA ASP A 93 -15.99 -5.49 1.52
C ASP A 93 -15.02 -5.98 0.42
N SER A 94 -15.17 -5.49 -0.81
CA SER A 94 -14.24 -5.76 -1.91
C SER A 94 -13.30 -4.57 -2.14
N TYR A 95 -12.01 -4.76 -1.91
CA TYR A 95 -11.00 -3.70 -1.91
C TYR A 95 -10.08 -3.84 -3.11
N SER A 96 -10.12 -2.84 -3.97
CA SER A 96 -9.43 -2.77 -5.26
C SER A 96 -8.87 -1.36 -5.45
N PHE A 97 -7.73 -1.23 -6.15
CA PHE A 97 -7.16 0.08 -6.50
C PHE A 97 -7.96 0.84 -7.57
N PHE A 98 -8.82 0.15 -8.33
CA PHE A 98 -9.67 0.70 -9.39
C PHE A 98 -11.15 0.62 -9.03
#